data_AF-A0A679FCG0-F1
#
_entry.id   AF-A0A679FCG0-F1
#
_cell.length_a   1.000
_cell.length_b   1.000
_cell.length_c   1.000
_cell.angle_alpha   90.00
_cell.angle_beta   90.00
_cell.angle_gamma   90.00
#
_symmetry.space_group_name_H-M   'P 1'
#
loop_
_entity.id
_entity.type
_entity.pdbx_description
1 polymer ?
#
loop_
_entity_poly.entity_id
_entity_poly.type
_entity_poly.pdbx_seq_one_letter_code
_entity_poly.pdbx_strand_id
1 'polypeptide(L)'
;MEAAERGRADRPEFEWDDARIDALDALRRSEDAQSARWSCFERFLSERHLREHLKRLPDFEDIEVETRALDIVESHANFQQALWFLASWPALDRAAKLVLQRSQDLDGDRYEILTPVAESLAGKHPLAATLALRAMIVFALDQSRTSRYKHAARHLLECAGLAANIPDFGEHETHQAFVARMRGKHGKKTSFWSNTA
;
A
#
# COMPACT_ATOMS: atom_id res chain seq x y z
N MET A 1 -12.18 -21.54 4.23
CA MET A 1 -10.85 -21.62 4.86
C MET A 1 -9.84 -21.80 3.74
N GLU A 2 -9.72 -20.80 2.86
CA GLU A 2 -9.01 -20.92 1.56
C GLU A 2 -8.38 -19.59 1.09
N ALA A 3 -8.46 -18.54 1.91
CA ALA A 3 -7.91 -17.22 1.58
C ALA A 3 -6.57 -16.93 2.28
N ALA A 4 -6.17 -17.76 3.26
CA ALA A 4 -4.98 -17.53 4.09
C ALA A 4 -3.66 -17.90 3.39
N GLU A 5 -3.70 -18.66 2.30
CA GLU A 5 -2.49 -19.14 1.61
C GLU A 5 -2.02 -18.23 0.48
N ARG A 6 -2.86 -17.33 -0.04
CA ARG A 6 -2.50 -16.48 -1.19
C ARG A 6 -1.80 -15.16 -0.84
N GLY A 7 -1.74 -14.80 0.44
CA GLY A 7 -1.02 -13.60 0.91
C GLY A 7 0.47 -13.82 1.19
N ARG A 8 0.95 -15.08 1.24
CA ARG A 8 2.34 -15.43 1.56
C ARG A 8 3.13 -16.04 0.39
N ALA A 9 2.47 -16.32 -0.74
CA ALA A 9 3.01 -17.16 -1.81
C ALA A 9 3.91 -16.45 -2.84
N ASP A 10 4.11 -15.13 -2.72
CA ASP A 10 4.82 -14.34 -3.75
C ASP A 10 6.14 -13.74 -3.24
N ARG A 11 6.66 -14.21 -2.11
CA ARG A 11 8.01 -13.81 -1.69
C ARG A 11 9.01 -14.63 -2.49
N PRO A 12 9.90 -14.01 -3.28
CA PRO A 12 10.98 -14.73 -3.93
C PRO A 12 11.77 -15.48 -2.86
N GLU A 13 12.11 -16.72 -3.16
CA GLU A 13 13.02 -17.50 -2.33
C GLU A 13 14.41 -16.85 -2.46
N PHE A 14 14.68 -15.91 -1.55
CA PHE A 14 15.93 -15.15 -1.53
C PHE A 14 17.13 -16.01 -1.12
N GLU A 15 16.95 -17.30 -0.84
CA GLU A 15 17.99 -18.17 -0.29
C GLU A 15 19.28 -18.15 -1.12
N TRP A 16 19.16 -18.18 -2.45
CA TRP A 16 20.31 -18.11 -3.34
C TRP A 16 20.98 -16.73 -3.35
N ASP A 17 20.18 -15.66 -3.36
CA ASP A 17 20.69 -14.28 -3.33
C ASP A 17 21.35 -13.99 -1.97
N ASP A 18 20.76 -14.45 -0.87
CA ASP A 18 21.28 -14.33 0.50
C ASP A 18 22.58 -15.10 0.66
N ALA A 19 22.62 -16.37 0.27
CA ALA A 19 23.83 -17.18 0.34
C ALA A 19 24.98 -16.58 -0.51
N ARG A 20 24.64 -15.99 -1.66
CA ARG A 20 25.62 -15.27 -2.49
C ARG A 20 26.13 -14.01 -1.79
N ILE A 21 25.26 -13.21 -1.18
CA ILE A 21 25.64 -12.00 -0.44
C ILE A 21 26.55 -12.37 0.74
N ASP A 22 26.20 -13.40 1.51
CA ASP A 22 26.97 -13.88 2.66
C ASP A 22 28.36 -14.38 2.22
N ALA A 23 28.44 -15.09 1.10
CA ALA A 23 29.72 -15.52 0.54
C ALA A 23 30.59 -14.32 0.10
N LEU A 24 30.00 -13.29 -0.52
CA LEU A 24 30.73 -12.08 -0.92
C LEU A 24 31.26 -11.30 0.30
N ASP A 25 30.45 -11.17 1.36
CA ASP A 25 30.88 -10.57 2.63
C ASP A 25 32.03 -11.36 3.26
N ALA A 26 31.92 -12.70 3.31
CA ALA A 26 32.96 -13.58 3.87
C ALA A 26 34.30 -13.47 3.11
N LEU A 27 34.23 -13.26 1.78
CA LEU A 27 35.39 -13.02 0.92
C LEU A 27 35.90 -11.57 0.96
N ARG A 28 35.32 -10.71 1.81
CA ARG A 28 35.62 -9.27 1.91
C ARG A 28 35.42 -8.49 0.61
N ARG A 29 34.50 -8.96 -0.24
CA ARG A 29 34.09 -8.31 -1.49
C ARG A 29 32.90 -7.38 -1.24
N SER A 30 33.11 -6.37 -0.41
CA SER A 30 32.03 -5.52 0.14
C SER A 30 31.23 -4.79 -0.94
N GLU A 31 31.88 -4.27 -1.99
CA GLU A 31 31.20 -3.57 -3.09
C GLU A 31 30.27 -4.50 -3.89
N ASP A 32 30.72 -5.73 -4.16
CA ASP A 32 29.91 -6.74 -4.84
C ASP A 32 28.72 -7.16 -3.98
N ALA A 33 28.92 -7.30 -2.67
CA ALA A 33 27.85 -7.63 -1.73
C ALA A 33 26.81 -6.49 -1.64
N GLN A 34 27.24 -5.22 -1.66
CA GLN A 34 26.34 -4.07 -1.72
C GLN A 34 25.56 -4.02 -3.03
N SER A 35 26.22 -4.26 -4.15
CA SER A 35 25.59 -4.31 -5.47
C SER A 35 24.54 -5.42 -5.55
N ALA A 36 24.81 -6.58 -4.94
CA ALA A 36 23.85 -7.69 -4.86
C ALA A 36 22.64 -7.33 -4.00
N ARG A 37 22.84 -6.71 -2.82
CA ARG A 37 21.72 -6.23 -1.96
C ARG A 37 20.83 -5.24 -2.71
N TRP A 38 21.44 -4.26 -3.39
CA TRP A 38 20.71 -3.27 -4.19
C TRP A 38 19.91 -3.93 -5.31
N SER A 39 20.52 -4.86 -6.04
CA SER A 39 19.83 -5.61 -7.11
C SER A 39 18.63 -6.42 -6.59
N CYS A 40 18.75 -7.04 -5.41
CA CYS A 40 17.62 -7.73 -4.77
C CYS A 40 16.51 -6.75 -4.39
N PHE A 41 16.86 -5.56 -3.91
CA PHE A 41 15.89 -4.50 -3.67
C PHE A 41 15.20 -4.07 -4.98
N GLU A 42 15.93 -3.75 -6.04
CA GLU A 42 15.34 -3.28 -7.30
C GLU A 42 14.41 -4.30 -7.95
N ARG A 43 14.79 -5.58 -7.93
CA ARG A 43 14.02 -6.66 -8.56
C ARG A 43 12.74 -7.02 -7.82
N PHE A 44 12.74 -6.88 -6.49
CA PHE A 44 11.71 -7.48 -5.64
C PHE A 44 11.11 -6.52 -4.61
N LEU A 45 11.55 -5.25 -4.61
CA LEU A 45 11.28 -4.25 -3.58
C LEU A 45 11.49 -4.82 -2.17
N SER A 46 12.61 -5.54 -1.98
CA SER A 46 12.86 -6.17 -0.69
C SER A 46 13.34 -5.14 0.35
N GLU A 47 12.48 -4.79 1.29
CA GLU A 47 12.82 -3.94 2.45
C GLU A 47 14.02 -4.45 3.24
N ARG A 48 14.13 -5.78 3.45
CA ARG A 48 15.26 -6.37 4.20
C ARG A 48 16.60 -6.01 3.55
N HIS A 49 16.75 -6.30 2.27
CA HIS A 49 17.96 -5.97 1.51
C HIS A 49 18.24 -4.48 1.46
N LEU A 50 17.22 -3.61 1.33
CA LEU A 50 17.43 -2.17 1.38
C LEU A 50 17.92 -1.71 2.77
N ARG A 51 17.31 -2.19 3.87
CA ARG A 51 17.79 -1.87 5.23
C ARG A 51 19.23 -2.32 5.44
N GLU A 52 19.58 -3.51 4.98
CA GLU A 52 20.94 -4.03 5.12
C GLU A 52 21.95 -3.30 4.22
N HIS A 53 21.51 -2.79 3.06
CA HIS A 53 22.30 -1.92 2.21
C HIS A 53 22.59 -0.58 2.91
N LEU A 54 21.54 0.13 3.33
CA LEU A 54 21.64 1.45 3.98
C LEU A 54 22.50 1.42 5.25
N LYS A 55 22.34 0.40 6.11
CA LYS A 55 23.12 0.24 7.36
C LYS A 55 24.65 0.16 7.17
N ARG A 56 25.10 -0.14 5.96
CA ARG A 56 26.53 -0.35 5.63
C ARG A 56 27.09 0.80 4.80
N LEU A 57 26.29 1.83 4.52
CA LEU A 57 26.75 3.06 3.92
C LEU A 57 27.37 3.97 5.00
N PRO A 58 28.26 4.89 4.61
CA PRO A 58 28.63 6.00 5.47
C PRO A 58 27.40 6.85 5.85
N ASP A 59 27.37 7.38 7.07
CA ASP A 59 26.23 8.13 7.65
C ASP A 59 25.74 9.35 6.82
N PHE A 60 26.50 9.82 5.84
CA PHE A 60 26.12 10.96 4.98
C PHE A 60 25.54 10.54 3.63
N GLU A 61 25.64 9.26 3.26
CA GLU A 61 25.17 8.73 1.97
C GLU A 61 23.82 8.02 2.08
N ASP A 62 23.42 7.60 3.29
CA ASP A 62 22.21 6.80 3.52
C ASP A 62 20.92 7.53 3.11
N ILE A 63 20.80 8.83 3.41
CA ILE A 63 19.63 9.66 3.06
C ILE A 63 19.47 9.79 1.53
N GLU A 64 20.58 10.00 0.81
CA GLU A 64 20.55 10.14 -0.65
C GLU A 64 20.17 8.82 -1.31
N VAL A 65 20.76 7.71 -0.84
CA VAL A 65 20.47 6.38 -1.35
C VAL A 65 19.05 5.93 -1.00
N GLU A 66 18.55 6.25 0.20
CA GLU A 66 17.17 6.01 0.60
C GLU A 66 16.21 6.78 -0.31
N THR A 67 16.49 8.06 -0.58
CA THR A 67 15.67 8.87 -1.48
C THR A 67 15.60 8.23 -2.87
N ARG A 68 16.74 7.81 -3.42
CA ARG A 68 16.80 7.10 -4.71
C ARG A 68 16.01 5.80 -4.68
N ALA A 69 16.08 5.04 -3.59
CA ALA A 69 15.31 3.81 -3.44
C ALA A 69 13.81 4.09 -3.44
N LEU A 70 13.35 5.13 -2.74
CA LEU A 70 11.95 5.52 -2.72
C LEU A 70 11.45 6.01 -4.09
N ASP A 71 12.29 6.71 -4.87
CA ASP A 71 11.94 7.10 -6.24
C ASP A 71 11.79 5.89 -7.18
N ILE A 72 12.59 4.83 -6.98
CA ILE A 72 12.42 3.54 -7.68
C ILE A 72 11.08 2.89 -7.29
N VAL A 73 10.74 2.89 -6.00
CA VAL A 73 9.47 2.32 -5.51
C VAL A 73 8.27 3.08 -6.09
N GLU A 74 8.29 4.42 -6.09
CA GLU A 74 7.20 5.25 -6.64
C GLU A 74 6.96 5.00 -8.13
N SER A 75 8.02 4.74 -8.89
CA SER A 75 7.95 4.49 -10.33
C SER A 75 7.70 3.02 -10.69
N HIS A 76 7.57 2.13 -9.69
CA HIS A 76 7.42 0.71 -9.93
C HIS A 76 6.09 0.37 -10.62
N ALA A 77 6.14 -0.54 -11.59
CA ALA A 77 4.98 -0.90 -12.41
C ALA A 77 3.87 -1.55 -11.56
N ASN A 78 4.25 -2.44 -10.63
CA ASN A 78 3.32 -3.08 -9.71
C ASN A 78 2.95 -2.11 -8.58
N PHE A 79 1.79 -1.45 -8.74
CA PHE A 79 1.26 -0.48 -7.78
C PHE A 79 1.03 -1.06 -6.38
N GLN A 80 0.49 -2.28 -6.28
CA GLN A 80 0.17 -2.89 -4.98
C GLN A 80 1.43 -3.18 -4.17
N GLN A 81 2.47 -3.68 -4.84
CA GLN A 81 3.77 -3.93 -4.23
C GLN A 81 4.45 -2.63 -3.79
N ALA A 82 4.41 -1.59 -4.63
CA ALA A 82 4.96 -0.27 -4.31
C ALA A 82 4.24 0.36 -3.10
N LEU A 83 2.92 0.33 -3.10
CA LEU A 83 2.11 0.89 -2.02
C LEU A 83 2.36 0.16 -0.69
N TRP A 84 2.41 -1.17 -0.73
CA TRP A 84 2.74 -1.99 0.44
C TRP A 84 4.13 -1.65 0.98
N PHE A 85 5.13 -1.52 0.09
CA PHE A 85 6.48 -1.15 0.47
C PHE A 85 6.51 0.22 1.17
N LEU A 86 5.92 1.25 0.57
CA LEU A 86 5.97 2.61 1.12
C LEU A 86 5.29 2.70 2.49
N ALA A 87 4.19 1.96 2.69
CA ALA A 87 3.52 1.89 3.99
C ALA A 87 4.35 1.14 5.04
N SER A 88 5.04 0.06 4.65
CA SER A 88 5.88 -0.75 5.53
C SER A 88 7.26 -0.11 5.81
N TRP A 89 7.72 0.76 4.90
CA TRP A 89 8.92 1.61 5.01
C TRP A 89 8.68 2.96 5.73
N PRO A 90 7.60 3.08 6.51
CA PRO A 90 6.92 4.33 6.89
C PRO A 90 7.08 5.61 6.01
N ALA A 91 7.24 5.49 4.68
CA ALA A 91 7.33 6.63 3.77
C ALA A 91 5.93 7.17 3.41
N LEU A 92 5.16 7.60 4.43
CA LEU A 92 3.72 7.87 4.30
C LEU A 92 3.39 9.03 3.35
N ASP A 93 4.24 10.06 3.27
CA ASP A 93 4.08 11.16 2.31
C ASP A 93 4.15 10.65 0.87
N ARG A 94 5.08 9.72 0.59
CA ARG A 94 5.25 9.09 -0.72
C ARG A 94 4.10 8.12 -1.01
N ALA A 95 3.67 7.33 -0.03
CA ALA A 95 2.52 6.45 -0.15
C ALA A 95 1.23 7.24 -0.49
N ALA A 96 1.00 8.36 0.20
CA ALA A 96 -0.12 9.24 -0.05
C ALA A 96 -0.09 9.81 -1.48
N LYS A 97 1.07 10.34 -1.91
CA LYS A 97 1.28 10.82 -3.28
C LYS A 97 0.96 9.74 -4.32
N LEU A 98 1.47 8.52 -4.12
CA LEU A 98 1.22 7.39 -5.02
C LEU A 98 -0.28 7.07 -5.14
N VAL A 99 -0.99 7.01 -4.00
CA VAL A 99 -2.44 6.75 -3.96
C VAL A 99 -3.23 7.84 -4.68
N LEU A 100 -2.89 9.12 -4.49
CA LEU A 100 -3.58 10.24 -5.13
C LEU A 100 -3.37 10.23 -6.65
N GLN A 101 -2.13 10.01 -7.12
CA GLN A 101 -1.79 10.04 -8.54
C GLN A 101 -2.31 8.84 -9.33
N ARG A 102 -2.42 7.67 -8.69
CA ARG A 102 -2.80 6.40 -9.33
C ARG A 102 -3.99 5.75 -8.65
N SER A 103 -4.95 6.54 -8.20
CA SER A 103 -6.11 6.06 -7.44
C SER A 103 -6.93 4.97 -8.16
N GLN A 104 -6.91 4.95 -9.49
CA GLN A 104 -7.55 3.93 -10.33
C GLN A 104 -6.87 2.55 -10.26
N ASP A 105 -5.62 2.48 -9.81
CA ASP A 105 -4.84 1.23 -9.68
C ASP A 105 -5.07 0.53 -8.32
N LEU A 106 -5.87 1.14 -7.44
CA LEU A 106 -6.27 0.55 -6.16
C LEU A 106 -7.16 -0.69 -6.39
N ASP A 107 -6.62 -1.86 -6.06
CA ASP A 107 -7.35 -3.13 -6.06
C ASP A 107 -8.09 -3.34 -4.73
N GLY A 108 -9.39 -3.05 -4.73
CA GLY A 108 -10.25 -3.23 -3.56
C GLY A 108 -10.41 -4.68 -3.07
N ASP A 109 -9.94 -5.70 -3.82
CA ASP A 109 -9.91 -7.08 -3.31
C ASP A 109 -8.76 -7.30 -2.33
N ARG A 110 -7.68 -6.51 -2.43
CA ARG A 110 -6.45 -6.59 -1.61
C ARG A 110 -6.62 -5.94 -0.24
N TYR A 111 -7.64 -6.35 0.50
CA TYR A 111 -7.96 -5.76 1.80
C TYR A 111 -6.84 -5.94 2.83
N GLU A 112 -6.02 -6.98 2.68
CA GLU A 112 -4.82 -7.25 3.48
C GLU A 112 -3.73 -6.18 3.32
N ILE A 113 -3.70 -5.51 2.16
CA ILE A 113 -2.80 -4.38 1.88
C ILE A 113 -3.51 -3.07 2.22
N LEU A 114 -4.73 -2.87 1.71
CA LEU A 114 -5.40 -1.57 1.78
C LEU A 114 -5.88 -1.19 3.18
N THR A 115 -6.17 -2.15 4.05
CA THR A 115 -6.56 -1.87 5.45
C THR A 115 -5.42 -1.21 6.23
N PRO A 116 -4.23 -1.83 6.38
CA PRO A 116 -3.13 -1.20 7.11
C PRO A 116 -2.61 0.08 6.44
N VAL A 117 -2.68 0.17 5.11
CA VAL A 117 -2.35 1.41 4.38
C VAL A 117 -3.30 2.54 4.76
N ALA A 118 -4.61 2.30 4.73
CA ALA A 118 -5.61 3.31 5.10
C ALA A 118 -5.43 3.77 6.55
N GLU A 119 -5.23 2.84 7.49
CA GLU A 119 -5.00 3.13 8.90
C GLU A 119 -3.75 4.00 9.10
N SER A 120 -2.65 3.67 8.41
CA SER A 120 -1.39 4.43 8.49
C SER A 120 -1.51 5.84 7.91
N LEU A 121 -2.29 6.01 6.84
CA LEU A 121 -2.47 7.29 6.16
C LEU A 121 -3.49 8.20 6.85
N ALA A 122 -4.46 7.65 7.59
CA ALA A 122 -5.61 8.38 8.13
C ALA A 122 -5.25 9.64 8.93
N GLY A 123 -4.16 9.59 9.70
CA GLY A 123 -3.75 10.70 10.59
C GLY A 123 -3.20 11.92 9.85
N LYS A 124 -2.36 11.73 8.82
CA LYS A 124 -1.67 12.84 8.12
C LYS A 124 -2.14 13.05 6.68
N HIS A 125 -2.73 12.02 6.07
CA HIS A 125 -3.15 11.99 4.67
C HIS A 125 -4.59 11.47 4.55
N PRO A 126 -5.59 12.18 5.12
CA PRO A 126 -6.96 11.69 5.22
C PRO A 126 -7.63 11.44 3.86
N LEU A 127 -7.26 12.20 2.82
CA LEU A 127 -7.76 11.99 1.46
C LEU A 127 -7.25 10.67 0.87
N ALA A 128 -5.95 10.39 0.98
CA ALA A 128 -5.38 9.14 0.47
C ALA A 128 -5.95 7.92 1.22
N ALA A 129 -6.09 8.00 2.55
CA ALA A 129 -6.77 6.97 3.33
C ALA A 129 -8.21 6.74 2.85
N THR A 130 -8.95 7.82 2.59
CA THR A 130 -10.33 7.76 2.06
C THR A 130 -10.38 7.02 0.72
N LEU A 131 -9.44 7.25 -0.19
CA LEU A 131 -9.43 6.56 -1.49
C LEU A 131 -9.18 5.05 -1.34
N ALA A 132 -8.25 4.63 -0.47
CA ALA A 132 -7.99 3.22 -0.18
C ALA A 132 -9.24 2.52 0.41
N LEU A 133 -9.91 3.17 1.37
CA LEU A 133 -11.17 2.67 1.95
C LEU A 133 -12.27 2.56 0.89
N ARG A 134 -12.43 3.58 0.04
CA ARG A 134 -13.43 3.60 -1.03
C ARG A 134 -13.19 2.51 -2.06
N ALA A 135 -11.95 2.19 -2.41
CA ALA A 135 -11.65 1.09 -3.31
C ALA A 135 -12.19 -0.25 -2.76
N MET A 136 -11.98 -0.52 -1.47
CA MET A 136 -12.53 -1.72 -0.81
C MET A 136 -14.07 -1.73 -0.76
N ILE A 137 -14.70 -0.57 -0.52
CA ILE A 137 -16.17 -0.43 -0.52
C ILE A 137 -16.74 -0.71 -1.92
N VAL A 138 -16.16 -0.07 -2.94
CA VAL A 138 -16.59 -0.23 -4.35
C VAL A 138 -16.46 -1.69 -4.75
N PHE A 139 -15.32 -2.33 -4.49
CA PHE A 139 -15.11 -3.74 -4.80
C PHE A 139 -16.15 -4.64 -4.12
N ALA A 140 -16.35 -4.48 -2.81
CA ALA A 140 -17.29 -5.31 -2.06
C ALA A 140 -18.72 -5.22 -2.62
N LEU A 141 -19.15 -4.01 -2.99
CA LEU A 141 -20.49 -3.77 -3.52
C LEU A 141 -20.64 -4.23 -4.97
N ASP A 142 -19.68 -3.92 -5.84
CA ASP A 142 -19.69 -4.34 -7.25
C ASP A 142 -19.65 -5.86 -7.39
N GLN A 143 -18.79 -6.53 -6.63
CA GLN A 143 -18.67 -7.99 -6.64
C GLN A 143 -19.68 -8.70 -5.75
N SER A 144 -20.62 -7.95 -5.16
CA SER A 144 -21.66 -8.50 -4.27
C SER A 144 -21.10 -9.41 -3.16
N ARG A 145 -19.94 -9.08 -2.60
CA ARG A 145 -19.28 -9.82 -1.52
C ARG A 145 -19.99 -9.57 -0.19
N THR A 146 -21.15 -10.19 0.00
CA THR A 146 -22.02 -9.98 1.18
C THR A 146 -21.30 -10.21 2.50
N SER A 147 -20.38 -11.18 2.58
CA SER A 147 -19.53 -11.42 3.75
C SER A 147 -18.66 -10.22 4.15
N ARG A 148 -18.35 -9.31 3.21
CA ARG A 148 -17.56 -8.10 3.44
C ARG A 148 -18.42 -6.86 3.73
N TYR A 149 -19.75 -6.93 3.66
CA TYR A 149 -20.60 -5.73 3.78
C TYR A 149 -20.50 -5.04 5.12
N LYS A 150 -20.37 -5.79 6.23
CA LYS A 150 -20.17 -5.20 7.56
C LYS A 150 -18.88 -4.38 7.63
N HIS A 151 -17.81 -4.86 7.00
CA HIS A 151 -16.52 -4.17 6.95
C HIS A 151 -16.59 -2.95 6.02
N ALA A 152 -17.15 -3.11 4.83
CA ALA A 152 -17.37 -2.00 3.90
C ALA A 152 -18.24 -0.88 4.50
N ALA A 153 -19.26 -1.22 5.28
CA ALA A 153 -20.08 -0.24 5.97
C ALA A 153 -19.27 0.54 7.02
N ARG A 154 -18.40 -0.14 7.78
CA ARG A 154 -17.46 0.51 8.71
C ARG A 154 -16.51 1.45 7.97
N HIS A 155 -15.94 1.01 6.84
CA HIS A 155 -15.10 1.87 6.01
C HIS A 155 -15.85 3.12 5.52
N LEU A 156 -17.15 3.01 5.20
CA LEU A 156 -17.96 4.16 4.81
C LEU A 156 -18.13 5.17 5.95
N LEU A 157 -18.36 4.70 7.18
CA LEU A 157 -18.44 5.54 8.37
C LEU A 157 -17.10 6.21 8.67
N GLU A 158 -16.00 5.48 8.50
CA GLU A 158 -14.64 6.03 8.64
C GLU A 158 -14.36 7.11 7.60
N CYS A 159 -14.73 6.89 6.33
CA CYS A 159 -14.65 7.93 5.30
C CYS A 159 -15.46 9.18 5.65
N ALA A 160 -16.56 9.06 6.42
CA ALA A 160 -17.33 10.22 6.87
C ALA A 160 -16.58 11.01 7.94
N GLY A 161 -15.93 10.32 8.88
CA GLY A 161 -15.06 10.94 9.88
C GLY A 161 -13.84 11.64 9.25
N LEU A 162 -13.17 10.97 8.30
CA LEU A 162 -12.02 11.55 7.60
C LEU A 162 -12.39 12.78 6.78
N ALA A 163 -13.59 12.82 6.19
CA ALA A 163 -14.05 13.94 5.36
C ALA A 163 -14.04 15.29 6.09
N ALA A 164 -14.21 15.31 7.42
CA ALA A 164 -14.14 16.53 8.21
C ALA A 164 -12.72 17.14 8.26
N ASN A 165 -11.70 16.32 8.03
CA ASN A 165 -10.29 16.71 8.07
C ASN A 165 -9.67 16.84 6.66
N ILE A 166 -10.48 16.73 5.60
CA ILE A 166 -10.02 16.91 4.21
C ILE A 166 -10.37 18.34 3.78
N PRO A 167 -9.39 19.27 3.72
CA PRO A 167 -9.66 20.66 3.34
C PRO A 167 -9.98 20.79 1.85
N ASP A 168 -9.40 19.93 1.02
CA ASP A 168 -9.59 19.90 -0.42
C ASP A 168 -9.56 18.45 -0.92
N PHE A 169 -10.55 18.08 -1.73
CA PHE A 169 -10.61 16.77 -2.39
C PHE A 169 -9.88 16.79 -3.75
N GLY A 170 -9.50 17.96 -4.28
CA GLY A 170 -8.87 18.12 -5.58
C GLY A 170 -9.75 17.56 -6.70
N GLU A 171 -9.17 16.67 -7.50
CA GLU A 171 -9.86 16.00 -8.61
C GLU A 171 -10.74 14.81 -8.15
N HIS A 172 -10.67 14.43 -6.88
CA HIS A 172 -11.42 13.31 -6.34
C HIS A 172 -12.82 13.73 -5.87
N GLU A 173 -13.76 12.79 -5.91
CA GLU A 173 -15.14 13.07 -5.51
C GLU A 173 -15.25 13.36 -3.99
N THR A 174 -16.10 14.31 -3.62
CA THR A 174 -16.40 14.61 -2.21
C THR A 174 -17.08 13.43 -1.52
N HIS A 175 -17.11 13.42 -0.18
CA HIS A 175 -17.82 12.38 0.57
C HIS A 175 -19.31 12.29 0.20
N GLN A 176 -19.98 13.43 0.08
CA GLN A 176 -21.41 13.47 -0.27
C GLN A 176 -21.64 12.92 -1.69
N ALA A 177 -20.80 13.29 -2.66
CA ALA A 177 -20.87 12.79 -4.02
C ALA A 177 -20.66 11.27 -4.08
N PHE A 178 -19.66 10.75 -3.35
CA PHE A 178 -19.43 9.30 -3.24
C PHE A 178 -20.65 8.56 -2.69
N VAL A 179 -21.20 9.02 -1.56
CA VAL A 179 -22.37 8.38 -0.94
C VAL A 179 -23.56 8.40 -1.89
N ALA A 180 -23.83 9.53 -2.56
CA ALA A 180 -24.92 9.65 -3.53
C ALA A 180 -24.75 8.66 -4.70
N ARG A 181 -23.54 8.58 -5.26
CA ARG A 181 -23.19 7.62 -6.34
C ARG A 181 -23.38 6.18 -5.90
N MET A 182 -22.89 5.82 -4.71
CA MET A 182 -23.02 4.47 -4.17
C MET A 182 -24.48 4.13 -3.87
N ARG A 183 -25.29 5.06 -3.33
CA ARG A 183 -26.74 4.86 -3.14
C ARG A 183 -27.47 4.69 -4.46
N GLY A 184 -27.12 5.46 -5.49
CA GLY A 184 -27.71 5.32 -6.83
C GLY A 184 -27.44 3.95 -7.45
N LYS A 185 -26.18 3.48 -7.41
CA LYS A 185 -25.76 2.20 -8.02
C LYS A 185 -26.18 0.98 -7.18
N HIS A 186 -26.19 1.10 -5.85
CA HIS A 186 -26.31 -0.03 -4.92
C HIS A 186 -27.44 0.11 -3.90
N GLY A 187 -28.40 1.01 -4.09
CA GLY A 187 -29.48 1.27 -3.13
C GLY A 187 -30.29 0.04 -2.71
N LYS A 188 -30.42 -0.96 -3.60
CA LYS A 188 -31.14 -2.22 -3.32
C LYS A 188 -30.39 -3.19 -2.41
N LYS A 189 -29.10 -2.94 -2.11
CA LYS A 189 -28.29 -3.77 -1.20
C LYS A 189 -28.58 -3.39 0.25
N THR A 190 -29.80 -3.64 0.69
CA THR A 190 -30.31 -3.26 2.02
C THR A 190 -29.44 -3.76 3.16
N SER A 191 -28.89 -4.98 3.04
CA SER A 191 -27.97 -5.57 4.03
C SER A 191 -26.67 -4.78 4.20
N PHE A 192 -26.22 -4.03 3.19
CA PHE A 192 -25.09 -3.11 3.35
C PHE A 192 -25.55 -1.83 4.07
N TRP A 193 -26.59 -1.18 3.57
CA TRP A 193 -27.06 0.12 4.09
C TRP A 193 -27.60 0.04 5.52
N SER A 194 -28.12 -1.11 5.97
CA SER A 194 -28.53 -1.31 7.36
C SER A 194 -27.34 -1.31 8.33
N ASN A 195 -26.12 -1.57 7.86
CA ASN A 195 -24.89 -1.50 8.67
C ASN A 195 -24.27 -0.09 8.68
N THR A 196 -24.83 0.86 7.92
CA THR A 196 -24.37 2.26 7.86
C THR A 196 -25.30 3.23 8.57
N ALA A 197 -26.37 2.69 9.17
CA ALA A 197 -27.42 3.43 9.87
C ALA A 197 -27.03 3.69 11.34
#